data_AF-A0A485LTD4-F1
#
_entry.id   AF-A0A485LTD4-F1
#
_cell.length_a   1.000
_cell.length_b   1.000
_cell.length_c   1.000
_cell.angle_alpha   90.00
_cell.angle_beta   90.00
_cell.angle_gamma   90.00
#
_symmetry.space_group_name_H-M   'P 1'
#
loop_
_entity.id
_entity.type
_entity.pdbx_description
1 polymer ?
#
loop_
_entity_poly.entity_id
_entity_poly.type
_entity_poly.pdbx_seq_one_letter_code
_entity_poly.pdbx_strand_id
1 'polypeptide(L)'
;MGNHSSAINDLPTPQSQLHNPVVLISDCFIHKIPVQLAMQGNDFIDATEKTLFSGLPSSTYWGRDTQYIDSEGQVVANTKAGVVYAGNTHDQPTAIFKSNPVKRKLTINMRNQQKVVVHMSSNRAAMFLEDKNRTKGLTCIAAFEKNSIWSMTLAAGVDVTLGIVVAKFLGENMAAYRWK
;
A
#
# COMPACT_ATOMS: atom_id res chain seq x y z
N MET A 1 -14.26 -20.06 -21.57
CA MET A 1 -13.71 -18.76 -21.16
C MET A 1 -14.24 -18.47 -19.77
N GLY A 2 -13.41 -18.59 -18.72
CA GLY A 2 -13.86 -18.48 -17.33
C GLY A 2 -13.91 -17.03 -16.86
N ASN A 3 -15.12 -16.56 -16.52
CA ASN A 3 -15.34 -15.30 -15.81
C ASN A 3 -14.82 -15.42 -14.38
N HIS A 4 -13.61 -14.93 -14.12
CA HIS A 4 -13.17 -14.61 -12.76
C HIS A 4 -13.71 -13.23 -12.36
N SER A 5 -15.03 -13.15 -12.25
CA SER A 5 -15.73 -12.10 -11.52
C SER A 5 -16.26 -12.70 -10.23
N SER A 6 -15.38 -13.31 -9.43
CA SER A 6 -15.69 -13.68 -8.06
C SER A 6 -15.49 -12.43 -7.21
N ALA A 7 -16.58 -11.91 -6.66
CA ALA A 7 -16.55 -11.01 -5.52
C ALA A 7 -15.55 -11.55 -4.48
N ILE A 8 -14.70 -10.68 -3.94
CA ILE A 8 -13.78 -11.02 -2.84
C ILE A 8 -14.66 -11.22 -1.59
N ASN A 9 -15.33 -12.39 -1.50
CA ASN A 9 -16.14 -12.73 -0.34
C ASN A 9 -15.25 -13.07 0.86
N ASP A 10 -14.04 -13.58 0.61
CA ASP A 10 -12.97 -13.74 1.59
C ASP A 10 -11.69 -13.07 1.12
N LEU A 11 -11.06 -12.27 1.99
CA LEU A 11 -9.74 -11.70 1.73
C LEU A 11 -8.70 -12.84 1.74
N PRO A 12 -7.87 -12.98 0.70
CA PRO A 12 -6.85 -14.01 0.66
C PRO A 12 -5.80 -13.76 1.75
N THR A 13 -5.35 -14.83 2.41
CA THR A 13 -4.31 -14.77 3.44
C THR A 13 -2.97 -14.29 2.85
N PRO A 14 -2.37 -13.23 3.39
CA PRO A 14 -1.03 -12.79 2.97
C PRO A 14 0.03 -13.87 3.19
N GLN A 15 0.90 -14.08 2.20
CA GLN A 15 1.96 -15.07 2.20
C GLN A 15 3.33 -14.40 2.41
N SER A 16 4.14 -14.99 3.28
CA SER A 16 5.48 -14.49 3.64
C SER A 16 6.38 -14.28 2.41
N GLN A 17 7.10 -13.17 2.41
CA GLN A 17 8.07 -12.76 1.40
C GLN A 17 9.50 -12.68 1.95
N LEU A 18 9.81 -13.30 3.10
CA LEU A 18 11.15 -13.19 3.71
C LEU A 18 12.30 -13.68 2.81
N HIS A 19 12.02 -14.63 1.92
CA HIS A 19 13.01 -15.14 0.96
C HIS A 19 13.13 -14.27 -0.31
N ASN A 20 12.16 -13.39 -0.56
CA ASN A 20 12.16 -12.46 -1.68
C ASN A 20 11.45 -11.16 -1.28
N PRO A 21 12.10 -10.32 -0.45
CA PRO A 21 11.43 -9.19 0.19
C PRO A 21 10.85 -8.18 -0.81
N VAL A 22 9.75 -7.54 -0.41
CA VAL A 22 9.09 -6.50 -1.21
C VAL A 22 9.50 -5.12 -0.70
N VAL A 23 10.55 -4.63 -1.37
CA VAL A 23 11.27 -3.34 -1.33
C VAL A 23 10.54 -2.07 -1.78
N LEU A 24 9.91 -1.22 -0.93
CA LEU A 24 9.48 0.12 -1.40
C LEU A 24 10.54 1.19 -1.14
N ILE A 25 10.83 1.47 0.12
CA ILE A 25 11.74 2.52 0.57
C ILE A 25 13.03 1.91 1.10
N SER A 26 12.93 1.04 2.10
CA SER A 26 14.09 0.51 2.83
C SER A 26 13.76 -0.81 3.50
N ASP A 27 14.75 -1.69 3.60
CA ASP A 27 14.63 -2.98 4.28
C ASP A 27 14.49 -2.83 5.80
N CYS A 28 14.89 -1.69 6.37
CA CYS A 28 14.69 -1.41 7.80
C CYS A 28 13.20 -1.37 8.22
N PHE A 29 12.29 -1.14 7.26
CA PHE A 29 10.84 -1.16 7.49
C PHE A 29 10.21 -2.54 7.26
N ILE A 30 11.02 -3.60 7.14
CA ILE A 30 10.57 -4.97 6.94
C ILE A 30 10.57 -5.74 8.25
N HIS A 31 9.42 -6.32 8.57
CA HIS A 31 9.27 -7.19 9.74
C HIS A 31 9.35 -8.66 9.37
N LYS A 32 9.88 -9.46 10.30
CA LYS A 32 9.99 -10.93 10.20
C LYS A 32 8.67 -11.66 10.47
N ILE A 33 7.68 -10.93 10.98
CA ILE A 33 6.32 -11.42 11.25
C ILE A 33 5.32 -10.55 10.51
N PRO A 34 4.09 -11.05 10.25
CA PRO A 34 3.03 -10.22 9.71
C PRO A 34 2.78 -8.98 10.57
N VAL A 35 2.54 -7.85 9.92
CA VAL A 35 2.30 -6.56 10.58
C VAL A 35 0.85 -6.18 10.39
N GLN A 36 0.19 -5.79 11.48
CA GLN A 36 -1.17 -5.26 11.45
C GLN A 36 -1.14 -3.79 11.84
N LEU A 37 -1.76 -2.95 11.03
CA LEU A 37 -1.89 -1.52 11.28
C LEU A 37 -3.31 -1.05 10.99
N ALA A 38 -3.73 0.00 11.68
CA ALA A 38 -4.98 0.70 11.44
C ALA A 38 -4.69 2.16 11.06
N MET A 39 -5.47 2.71 10.13
CA MET A 39 -5.36 4.10 9.69
C MET A 39 -6.43 4.94 10.40
N GLN A 40 -6.02 5.75 11.36
CA GLN A 40 -6.88 6.66 12.12
C GLN A 40 -6.62 8.10 11.68
N GLY A 41 -7.53 8.65 10.88
CA GLY A 41 -7.30 9.95 10.23
C GLY A 41 -6.13 9.87 9.25
N ASN A 42 -5.01 10.52 9.60
CA ASN A 42 -3.76 10.48 8.84
C ASN A 42 -2.71 9.56 9.46
N ASP A 43 -2.96 9.02 10.65
CA ASP A 43 -2.00 8.25 11.41
C ASP A 43 -2.17 6.76 11.19
N PHE A 44 -1.07 6.03 11.27
CA PHE A 44 -1.00 4.57 11.17
C PHE A 44 -0.56 4.03 12.53
N ILE A 45 -1.51 3.40 13.22
CA ILE A 45 -1.35 2.89 14.58
C ILE A 45 -1.22 1.36 14.56
N ASP A 46 -0.48 0.83 15.52
CA ASP A 46 -0.42 -0.60 15.79
C ASP A 46 -1.57 -1.10 16.68
N ALA A 47 -1.55 -2.38 17.03
CA ALA A 47 -2.54 -3.01 17.91
C ALA A 47 -2.54 -2.46 19.35
N THR A 48 -1.51 -1.72 19.75
CA THR A 48 -1.41 -1.04 21.06
C THR A 48 -1.85 0.43 20.99
N GLU A 49 -2.41 0.86 19.86
CA GLU A 49 -2.80 2.24 19.57
C GLU A 49 -1.62 3.22 19.48
N LYS A 50 -0.38 2.71 19.42
CA LYS A 50 0.80 3.55 19.23
C LYS A 50 0.90 3.98 17.77
N THR A 51 1.05 5.28 17.53
CA THR A 51 1.35 5.80 16.19
C THR A 51 2.76 5.41 15.76
N LEU A 52 2.86 4.72 14.64
CA LEU A 52 4.14 4.33 14.02
C LEU A 52 4.50 5.22 12.84
N PHE A 53 3.49 5.67 12.10
CA PHE A 53 3.67 6.58 10.97
C PHE A 53 2.53 7.59 10.89
N SER A 54 2.79 8.77 10.30
CA SER A 54 1.80 9.79 10.02
C SER A 54 1.91 10.28 8.57
N GLY A 55 0.79 10.33 7.86
CA GLY A 55 0.69 10.82 6.48
C GLY A 55 0.17 12.26 6.44
N LEU A 56 1.06 13.24 6.37
CA LEU A 56 0.72 14.67 6.42
C LEU A 56 0.79 15.33 5.04
N PRO A 57 -0.06 16.33 4.74
CA PRO A 57 0.14 17.18 3.57
C PRO A 57 1.53 17.83 3.65
N SER A 58 2.27 17.85 2.55
CA SER A 58 3.50 18.63 2.49
C SER A 58 3.17 20.12 2.65
N SER A 59 3.97 20.84 3.44
CA SER A 59 3.81 22.28 3.70
C SER A 59 4.06 23.17 2.47
N THR A 60 4.44 22.59 1.33
CA THR A 60 4.62 23.33 0.08
C THR A 60 3.28 23.54 -0.61
N TYR A 61 2.85 24.81 -0.69
CA TYR A 61 1.55 25.31 -1.17
C TYR A 61 1.13 24.92 -2.60
N TRP A 62 1.90 24.10 -3.32
CA TRP A 62 1.72 23.78 -4.73
C TRP A 62 1.78 22.26 -4.99
N GLY A 63 0.80 21.51 -4.46
CA GLY A 63 0.64 20.09 -4.78
C GLY A 63 -0.21 19.31 -3.79
N ARG A 64 -0.85 18.21 -4.25
CA ARG A 64 -1.40 17.17 -3.37
C ARG A 64 -0.28 16.22 -2.97
N ASP A 65 0.72 16.78 -2.30
CA ASP A 65 1.91 16.04 -1.89
C ASP A 65 1.68 15.52 -0.47
N THR A 66 1.92 14.24 -0.21
CA THR A 66 1.82 13.65 1.14
C THR A 66 3.20 13.20 1.59
N GLN A 67 3.62 13.65 2.77
CA GLN A 67 4.81 13.17 3.46
C GLN A 67 4.40 12.10 4.48
N TYR A 68 5.16 11.01 4.51
CA TYR A 68 5.03 9.96 5.51
C TYR A 68 6.19 10.11 6.47
N ILE A 69 5.85 10.29 7.74
CA ILE A 69 6.78 10.54 8.84
C ILE A 69 6.73 9.33 9.77
N ASP A 70 7.88 8.85 10.24
CA ASP A 70 7.94 7.80 11.26
C ASP A 70 7.70 8.34 12.68
N SER A 71 7.71 7.42 13.66
CA SER A 71 7.52 7.78 15.08
C SER A 71 8.62 8.66 15.67
N GLU A 72 9.77 8.79 15.00
CA GLU A 72 10.88 9.65 15.42
C GLU A 72 10.83 11.04 14.77
N GLY A 73 9.84 11.29 13.90
CA GLY A 73 9.69 12.56 13.19
C GLY A 73 10.49 12.63 11.87
N GLN A 74 11.06 11.53 11.40
CA GLN A 74 11.81 11.49 10.14
C GLN A 74 10.87 11.26 8.95
N VAL A 75 11.06 12.04 7.88
CA VAL A 75 10.34 11.80 6.61
C VAL A 75 10.92 10.56 5.95
N VAL A 76 10.13 9.49 5.83
CA VAL A 76 10.55 8.21 5.24
C VAL A 76 10.12 8.09 3.77
N ALA A 77 9.00 8.69 3.40
CA ALA A 77 8.50 8.68 2.04
C ALA A 77 7.73 9.96 1.70
N ASN A 78 7.69 10.28 0.41
CA ASN A 78 6.84 11.33 -0.13
C ASN A 78 6.06 10.81 -1.34
N THR A 79 4.81 11.22 -1.47
CA THR A 79 3.99 10.91 -2.64
C THR A 79 3.52 12.18 -3.34
N LYS A 80 3.67 12.20 -4.66
CA LYS A 80 3.28 13.31 -5.53
C LYS A 80 2.67 12.77 -6.82
N ALA A 81 1.40 13.10 -7.09
CA ALA A 81 0.68 12.70 -8.30
C ALA A 81 0.78 11.19 -8.63
N GLY A 82 0.72 10.32 -7.61
CA GLY A 82 0.85 8.87 -7.78
C GLY A 82 2.28 8.36 -7.96
N VAL A 83 3.29 9.20 -7.79
CA VAL A 83 4.70 8.81 -7.76
C VAL A 83 5.20 8.83 -6.31
N VAL A 84 5.95 7.81 -5.92
CA VAL A 84 6.52 7.69 -4.58
C VAL A 84 8.03 7.92 -4.64
N TYR A 85 8.55 8.63 -3.65
CA TYR A 85 9.96 8.94 -3.47
C TYR A 85 10.38 8.56 -2.05
N ALA A 86 11.66 8.22 -1.89
CA ALA A 86 12.25 7.98 -0.58
C ALA A 86 12.66 9.30 0.09
N GLY A 87 12.35 9.41 1.38
CA GLY A 87 12.69 10.59 2.16
C GLY A 87 11.97 11.85 1.69
N ASN A 88 12.66 12.99 1.83
CA ASN A 88 12.10 14.32 1.55
C ASN A 88 12.47 14.88 0.17
N THR A 89 13.25 14.16 -0.65
CA THR A 89 13.64 14.62 -1.98
C THR A 89 12.81 13.96 -3.08
N HIS A 90 12.61 14.68 -4.18
CA HIS A 90 11.84 14.20 -5.34
C HIS A 90 12.76 13.77 -6.50
N ASP A 91 13.99 13.35 -6.20
CA ASP A 91 15.03 13.18 -7.22
C ASP A 91 14.87 11.88 -8.00
N GLN A 92 14.56 10.78 -7.30
CA GLN A 92 14.44 9.45 -7.91
C GLN A 92 13.20 8.71 -7.38
N PRO A 93 12.25 8.34 -8.25
CA PRO A 93 11.06 7.63 -7.82
C PRO A 93 11.39 6.19 -7.39
N THR A 94 10.78 5.75 -6.29
CA THR A 94 10.83 4.36 -5.82
C THR A 94 9.70 3.52 -6.40
N ALA A 95 8.55 4.14 -6.67
CA ALA A 95 7.42 3.47 -7.31
C ALA A 95 6.49 4.45 -8.06
N ILE A 96 5.74 3.91 -9.02
CA ILE A 96 4.71 4.64 -9.77
C ILE A 96 3.37 3.89 -9.69
N PHE A 97 2.35 4.60 -9.22
CA PHE A 97 0.99 4.13 -9.03
C PHE A 97 0.14 4.45 -10.26
N LYS A 98 -0.52 3.43 -10.81
CA LYS A 98 -1.42 3.54 -11.96
C LYS A 98 -2.77 2.94 -11.59
N SER A 99 -3.77 3.79 -11.40
CA SER A 99 -5.14 3.37 -11.11
C SER A 99 -5.91 3.08 -12.41
N ASN A 100 -6.65 1.98 -12.39
CA ASN A 100 -7.69 1.68 -13.37
C ASN A 100 -9.01 1.56 -12.58
N PRO A 101 -9.79 2.64 -12.51
CA PRO A 101 -11.02 2.65 -11.71
C PRO A 101 -12.03 1.64 -12.25
N VAL A 102 -12.22 1.57 -13.57
CA VAL A 102 -13.16 0.63 -14.22
C VAL A 102 -12.91 -0.82 -13.82
N LYS A 103 -11.63 -1.23 -13.77
CA LYS A 103 -11.22 -2.59 -13.37
C LYS A 103 -11.03 -2.75 -11.86
N ARG A 104 -11.31 -1.70 -11.07
CA ARG A 104 -11.07 -1.63 -9.62
C ARG A 104 -9.67 -2.13 -9.24
N LYS A 105 -8.67 -1.69 -10.01
CA LYS A 105 -7.30 -2.17 -9.92
C LYS A 105 -6.33 -1.02 -9.81
N LEU A 106 -5.41 -1.09 -8.87
CA LEU A 106 -4.23 -0.24 -8.79
C LEU A 106 -3.01 -1.09 -9.14
N THR A 107 -2.14 -0.58 -10.02
CA THR A 107 -0.86 -1.22 -10.37
C THR A 107 0.27 -0.34 -9.91
N ILE A 108 1.21 -0.90 -9.16
CA ILE A 108 2.37 -0.23 -8.60
C ILE A 108 3.59 -0.83 -9.27
N ASN A 109 4.30 0.00 -10.04
CA ASN A 109 5.55 -0.40 -10.69
C ASN A 109 6.70 0.07 -9.81
N MET A 110 7.41 -0.88 -9.23
CA MET A 110 8.53 -0.62 -8.31
C MET A 110 9.82 -0.42 -9.11
N ARG A 111 10.74 0.38 -8.57
CA ARG A 111 12.05 0.64 -9.20
C ARG A 111 12.86 -0.63 -9.47
N ASN A 112 12.76 -1.62 -8.59
CA ASN A 112 13.46 -2.92 -8.71
C ASN A 112 12.78 -3.91 -9.68
N GLN A 113 11.92 -3.40 -10.57
CA GLN A 113 11.14 -4.17 -11.55
C GLN A 113 10.17 -5.17 -10.92
N GLN A 114 9.94 -5.14 -9.60
CA GLN A 114 8.78 -5.81 -9.01
C GLN A 114 7.52 -5.04 -9.41
N LYS A 115 6.43 -5.77 -9.58
CA LYS A 115 5.13 -5.17 -9.86
C LYS A 115 4.14 -5.69 -8.85
N VAL A 116 3.48 -4.74 -8.21
CA VAL A 116 2.48 -5.01 -7.20
C VAL A 116 1.12 -4.59 -7.75
N VAL A 117 0.12 -5.44 -7.55
CA VAL A 117 -1.24 -5.22 -8.02
C VAL A 117 -2.17 -5.20 -6.82
N VAL A 118 -2.96 -4.15 -6.69
CA VAL A 118 -4.01 -4.04 -5.67
C VAL A 118 -5.36 -4.20 -6.34
N HIS A 119 -6.10 -5.23 -5.93
CA HIS A 119 -7.49 -5.44 -6.32
C HIS A 119 -8.40 -4.84 -5.25
N MET A 120 -9.36 -4.01 -5.66
CA MET A 120 -10.20 -3.21 -4.77
C MET A 120 -11.67 -3.63 -4.89
N SER A 121 -12.36 -3.72 -3.75
CA SER A 121 -13.81 -3.75 -3.63
C SER A 121 -14.25 -2.56 -2.76
N SER A 122 -15.54 -2.37 -2.46
CA SER A 122 -16.04 -1.17 -1.76
C SER A 122 -15.48 -0.98 -0.33
N ASN A 123 -15.23 -2.07 0.38
CA ASN A 123 -14.76 -2.06 1.76
C ASN A 123 -13.53 -2.96 1.98
N ARG A 124 -12.96 -3.55 0.92
CA ARG A 124 -11.83 -4.46 1.02
C ARG A 124 -10.86 -4.21 -0.12
N ALA A 125 -9.59 -4.52 0.11
CA ALA A 125 -8.61 -4.62 -0.97
C ALA A 125 -7.60 -5.71 -0.65
N ALA A 126 -7.00 -6.28 -1.68
CA ALA A 126 -5.90 -7.22 -1.53
C ALA A 126 -4.76 -6.82 -2.46
N MET A 127 -3.54 -6.86 -1.93
CA MET A 127 -2.31 -6.52 -2.63
C MET A 127 -1.55 -7.79 -2.97
N PHE A 128 -1.13 -7.90 -4.23
CA PHE A 128 -0.49 -9.08 -4.78
C PHE A 128 0.83 -8.71 -5.44
N LEU A 129 1.85 -9.53 -5.22
CA LEU A 129 3.08 -9.50 -5.99
C LEU A 129 2.89 -10.30 -7.29
N GLU A 130 3.21 -9.70 -8.44
CA GLU A 130 3.26 -10.39 -9.73
C GLU A 130 4.57 -11.18 -9.81
N ASP A 131 4.46 -12.48 -10.08
CA ASP A 131 5.61 -13.37 -10.27
C ASP A 131 6.36 -12.99 -11.57
N LYS A 132 7.65 -12.67 -11.46
CA LYS A 132 8.52 -12.34 -12.60
C LYS A 132 8.62 -13.49 -13.61
N ASN A 133 8.42 -14.73 -13.19
CA ASN A 133 8.65 -15.94 -13.99
C ASN A 133 7.37 -16.64 -14.48
N ARG A 134 6.18 -16.16 -14.09
CA ARG A 134 4.90 -16.76 -14.52
C ARG A 134 3.97 -15.70 -15.02
N THR A 135 3.53 -15.83 -16.27
CA THR A 135 2.55 -14.95 -16.95
C THR A 135 1.18 -14.84 -16.23
N LYS A 136 0.94 -15.58 -15.13
CA LYS A 136 -0.31 -15.57 -14.35
C LYS A 136 -0.17 -15.79 -12.83
N GLY A 137 1.05 -15.77 -12.26
CA GLY A 137 1.23 -15.98 -10.81
C GLY A 137 1.00 -14.70 -10.01
N LEU A 138 0.01 -14.67 -9.12
CA LEU A 138 -0.19 -13.60 -8.14
C LEU A 138 -0.07 -14.17 -6.72
N THR A 139 0.82 -13.60 -5.93
CA THR A 139 1.00 -13.97 -4.51
C THR A 139 0.41 -12.87 -3.64
N CYS A 140 -0.56 -13.19 -2.78
CA CYS A 140 -1.12 -12.20 -1.85
C CYS A 140 -0.04 -11.80 -0.83
N ILE A 141 0.20 -10.50 -0.68
CA ILE A 141 1.20 -9.94 0.24
C ILE A 141 0.61 -8.93 1.23
N ALA A 142 -0.63 -8.49 1.02
CA ALA A 142 -1.39 -7.77 2.03
C ALA A 142 -2.90 -7.86 1.81
N ALA A 143 -3.64 -7.67 2.89
CA ALA A 143 -5.09 -7.53 2.90
C ALA A 143 -5.47 -6.24 3.61
N PHE A 144 -6.50 -5.56 3.11
CA PHE A 144 -7.03 -4.30 3.63
C PHE A 144 -8.54 -4.45 3.83
N GLU A 145 -9.05 -3.99 4.97
CA GLU A 145 -10.48 -4.01 5.26
C GLU A 145 -10.90 -2.67 5.85
N LYS A 146 -12.10 -2.22 5.47
CA LYS A 146 -12.72 -1.00 5.95
C LYS A 146 -13.98 -1.35 6.70
N ASN A 147 -13.92 -1.20 8.01
CA ASN A 147 -15.09 -1.17 8.87
C ASN A 147 -15.44 0.31 9.12
N SER A 148 -15.17 0.83 10.31
CA SER A 148 -15.19 2.27 10.59
C SER A 148 -13.96 2.99 10.04
N ILE A 149 -12.80 2.35 10.15
CA ILE A 149 -11.50 2.80 9.64
C ILE A 149 -10.88 1.72 8.73
N TRP A 150 -9.84 2.10 7.99
CA TRP A 150 -9.04 1.14 7.23
C TRP A 150 -8.09 0.42 8.18
N SER A 151 -8.09 -0.91 8.14
CA SER A 151 -7.04 -1.75 8.68
C SER A 151 -6.31 -2.46 7.55
N MET A 152 -5.05 -2.81 7.81
CA MET A 152 -4.24 -3.60 6.90
C MET A 152 -3.50 -4.70 7.65
N THR A 153 -3.30 -5.82 6.98
CA THR A 153 -2.38 -6.88 7.38
C THR A 153 -1.36 -7.08 6.27
N LEU A 154 -0.08 -6.87 6.57
CA LEU A 154 1.05 -7.07 5.68
C LEU A 154 1.71 -8.41 5.98
N ALA A 155 2.09 -9.15 4.95
CA ALA A 155 2.90 -10.34 5.13
C ALA A 155 4.29 -10.00 5.69
N ALA A 156 4.89 -10.95 6.41
CA ALA A 156 6.32 -10.88 6.75
C ALA A 156 7.15 -10.69 5.47
N GLY A 157 8.23 -9.90 5.52
CA GLY A 157 9.05 -9.63 4.34
C GLY A 157 8.53 -8.53 3.41
N VAL A 158 7.44 -7.85 3.76
CA VAL A 158 6.91 -6.69 3.01
C VAL A 158 7.27 -5.41 3.76
N ASP A 159 7.76 -4.42 3.02
CA ASP A 159 8.04 -3.08 3.54
C ASP A 159 6.75 -2.39 4.00
N VAL A 160 6.71 -1.99 5.28
CA VAL A 160 5.54 -1.34 5.88
C VAL A 160 5.16 -0.04 5.17
N THR A 161 6.14 0.68 4.61
CA THR A 161 5.88 1.92 3.87
C THR A 161 5.03 1.68 2.61
N LEU A 162 5.12 0.49 2.00
CA LEU A 162 4.25 0.12 0.89
C LEU A 162 2.79 0.01 1.35
N GLY A 163 2.57 -0.64 2.50
CA GLY A 163 1.26 -0.78 3.11
C GLY A 163 0.61 0.56 3.42
N ILE A 164 1.31 1.46 4.12
CA ILE A 164 0.77 2.76 4.52
C ILE A 164 0.46 3.66 3.32
N VAL A 165 1.30 3.65 2.27
CA VAL A 165 1.05 4.43 1.05
C VAL A 165 -0.19 3.91 0.33
N VAL A 166 -0.34 2.58 0.23
CA VAL A 166 -1.54 1.97 -0.39
C VAL A 166 -2.79 2.23 0.44
N ALA A 167 -2.74 2.08 1.76
CA ALA A 167 -3.87 2.35 2.65
C ALA A 167 -4.34 3.80 2.55
N LYS A 168 -3.39 4.76 2.52
CA LYS A 168 -3.69 6.18 2.30
C LYS A 168 -4.39 6.41 0.95
N PHE A 169 -3.86 5.82 -0.12
CA PHE A 169 -4.48 5.89 -1.45
C PHE A 169 -5.91 5.35 -1.43
N LEU A 170 -6.16 4.21 -0.78
CA LEU A 170 -7.50 3.64 -0.63
C LEU A 170 -8.42 4.58 0.16
N GLY A 171 -7.94 5.14 1.27
CA GLY A 171 -8.67 6.10 2.10
C GLY A 171 -9.18 7.31 1.32
N GLU A 172 -8.32 7.89 0.50
CA GLU A 172 -8.60 9.13 -0.24
C GLU A 172 -9.46 8.88 -1.49
N ASN A 173 -9.24 7.77 -2.19
CA ASN A 173 -9.82 7.58 -3.51
C ASN A 173 -11.07 6.69 -3.51
N MET A 174 -11.22 5.75 -2.57
CA MET A 174 -12.38 4.84 -2.56
C MET A 174 -13.72 5.53 -2.30
N ALA A 175 -13.74 6.62 -1.55
CA ALA A 175 -14.96 7.40 -1.35
C ALA A 175 -15.40 8.13 -2.64
N ALA A 176 -14.46 8.61 -3.44
CA ALA A 176 -14.74 9.21 -4.75
C ALA A 176 -15.26 8.19 -5.75
N TYR A 177 -14.94 6.93 -5.54
CA TYR A 177 -15.34 5.86 -6.42
C TYR A 177 -16.72 5.26 -6.14
N ARG A 178 -17.57 5.84 -5.26
CA ARG A 178 -18.94 5.36 -4.91
C ARG A 178 -19.59 4.55 -6.05
N TRP A 179 -19.39 3.24 -5.99
CA TRP A 179 -19.77 2.31 -7.04
C TRP A 179 -21.23 1.91 -6.77
N LYS A 180 -22.16 2.39 -7.59
CA LYS A 180 -23.53 1.86 -7.65
C LYS A 180 -23.52 0.43 -8.20
#